data_AF-A0A9P7HLX8-F1
#
_entry.id   AF-A0A9P7HLX8-F1
#
_cell.length_a   1.000
_cell.length_b   1.000
_cell.length_c   1.000
_cell.angle_alpha   90.00
_cell.angle_beta   90.00
_cell.angle_gamma   90.00
#
_symmetry.space_group_name_H-M   'P 1'
#
loop_
_entity.id
_entity.type
_entity.pdbx_description
1 polymer ?
#
loop_
_entity_poly.entity_id
_entity_poly.type
_entity_poly.pdbx_seq_one_letter_code
_entity_poly.pdbx_strand_id
1 'polypeptide(L)'
;MSSVATPSTFDHSSINVRNVDARRAHMKAFFIHLGLWNEEQVKVYREESEEQVSITVHNACHRQVNQVFFDFIVDQIVWYSILKQGNALGQGHDWQWTIDAVPDKKDLTAGGASVCHEQWRQRNLPHMMEDIIATGRVVNLDELYSYFNYIPMDSHIDCIFGGVSAQFPSYRIQDFNINVLRSYVLGFVEGAFPSCAKAYTSDEILALSKYKIVQGR
;
A
#
# COMPACT_ATOMS: atom_id res chain seq x y z
N MET A 1 29.66 35.24 -5.87
CA MET A 1 29.49 33.96 -5.16
C MET A 1 29.58 32.87 -6.19
N SER A 2 30.68 32.12 -6.20
CA SER A 2 30.93 31.08 -7.20
C SER A 2 30.04 29.87 -6.91
N SER A 3 29.29 29.45 -7.93
CA SER A 3 28.67 28.13 -7.98
C SER A 3 29.76 27.09 -7.77
N VAL A 4 29.68 26.35 -6.65
CA VAL A 4 30.47 25.14 -6.47
C VAL A 4 29.90 24.15 -7.47
N ALA A 5 30.53 24.05 -8.64
CA ALA A 5 30.24 23.00 -9.59
C ALA A 5 30.46 21.66 -8.88
N THR A 6 29.37 20.94 -8.64
CA THR A 6 29.42 19.53 -8.26
C THR A 6 30.34 18.81 -9.25
N PRO A 7 31.36 18.07 -8.79
CA PRO A 7 32.26 17.34 -9.67
C PRO A 7 31.46 16.51 -10.69
N SER A 8 31.92 16.43 -11.94
CA SER A 8 31.29 15.65 -13.03
C SER A 8 31.27 14.13 -12.79
N THR A 9 31.53 13.68 -11.56
CA THR A 9 31.79 12.28 -11.18
C THR A 9 30.53 11.53 -10.78
N PHE A 10 29.39 12.22 -10.68
CA PHE A 10 28.08 11.62 -10.43
C PHE A 10 27.06 12.14 -11.44
N ASP A 11 27.28 11.88 -12.73
CA ASP A 11 26.24 12.07 -13.73
C ASP A 11 25.19 10.96 -13.61
N HIS A 12 23.99 11.33 -13.14
CA HIS A 12 22.88 10.41 -12.90
C HIS A 12 22.09 10.07 -14.16
N SER A 13 22.28 10.85 -15.24
CA SER A 13 21.48 10.77 -16.46
C SER A 13 21.69 9.48 -17.26
N SER A 14 22.83 8.81 -17.03
CA SER A 14 23.20 7.56 -17.69
C SER A 14 22.70 6.29 -16.98
N ILE A 15 22.10 6.43 -15.80
CA ILE A 15 21.70 5.28 -14.97
C ILE A 15 20.31 4.81 -15.37
N ASN A 16 20.20 3.54 -15.75
CA ASN A 16 18.89 2.91 -15.89
C ASN A 16 18.26 2.72 -14.50
N VAL A 17 17.39 3.65 -14.14
CA VAL A 17 16.63 3.69 -12.88
C VAL A 17 15.74 2.49 -12.64
N ARG A 18 15.35 1.75 -13.67
CA ARG A 18 14.53 0.54 -13.53
C ARG A 18 15.38 -0.68 -13.18
N ASN A 19 16.69 -0.60 -13.40
CA ASN A 19 17.62 -1.63 -12.96
C ASN A 19 18.00 -1.38 -11.49
N VAL A 20 17.47 -2.25 -10.62
CA VAL A 20 17.68 -2.18 -9.17
C VAL A 20 19.16 -2.22 -8.80
N ASP A 21 19.94 -3.09 -9.42
CA ASP A 21 21.37 -3.25 -9.13
C ASP A 21 22.16 -2.02 -9.55
N ALA A 22 21.89 -1.48 -10.74
CA ALA A 22 22.53 -0.27 -11.22
C ALA A 22 22.22 0.93 -10.31
N ARG A 23 20.96 1.07 -9.88
CA ARG A 23 20.53 2.13 -8.97
C ARG A 23 21.22 2.02 -7.62
N ARG A 24 21.25 0.83 -7.00
CA ARG A 24 21.86 0.62 -5.68
C ARG A 24 23.39 0.74 -5.73
N ALA A 25 24.04 0.28 -6.80
CA ALA A 25 25.48 0.47 -7.00
C ALA A 25 25.84 1.96 -7.07
N HIS A 26 25.02 2.75 -7.75
CA HIS A 26 25.19 4.19 -7.79
C HIS A 26 25.00 4.85 -6.42
N MET A 27 23.90 4.52 -5.71
CA MET A 27 23.66 5.05 -4.36
C MET A 27 24.85 4.78 -3.44
N LYS A 28 25.39 3.55 -3.49
CA LYS A 28 26.59 3.18 -2.73
C LYS A 28 27.79 4.07 -3.09
N ALA A 29 28.10 4.22 -4.37
CA ALA A 29 29.22 5.07 -4.79
C ALA A 29 29.06 6.53 -4.35
N PHE A 30 27.84 7.07 -4.48
CA PHE A 30 27.51 8.44 -4.09
C PHE A 30 27.70 8.67 -2.58
N PHE A 31 27.12 7.80 -1.74
CA PHE A 31 27.23 7.95 -0.29
C PHE A 31 28.61 7.60 0.25
N ILE A 32 29.40 6.74 -0.42
CA ILE A 32 30.82 6.55 -0.11
C ILE A 32 31.58 7.87 -0.32
N HIS A 33 31.33 8.56 -1.42
CA HIS A 33 31.99 9.84 -1.71
C HIS A 33 31.65 10.93 -0.69
N LEU A 34 30.41 10.95 -0.19
CA LEU A 34 30.00 11.85 0.88
C LEU A 34 30.49 11.42 2.28
N GLY A 35 31.11 10.25 2.41
CA GLY A 35 31.52 9.70 3.71
C GLY A 35 30.33 9.26 4.59
N LEU A 36 29.17 9.02 3.99
CA LEU A 36 27.92 8.66 4.68
C LEU A 36 27.54 7.18 4.57
N TRP A 37 28.28 6.40 3.78
CA TRP A 37 27.96 4.99 3.56
C TRP A 37 28.40 4.10 4.73
N ASN A 38 27.44 3.37 5.30
CA ASN A 38 27.67 2.31 6.28
C ASN A 38 26.75 1.13 5.94
N GLU A 39 27.33 -0.03 5.61
CA GLU A 39 26.58 -1.21 5.14
C GLU A 39 25.53 -1.69 6.15
N GLU A 40 25.87 -1.77 7.43
CA GLU A 40 24.94 -2.23 8.47
C GLU A 40 23.78 -1.25 8.66
N GLN A 41 24.09 0.05 8.64
CA GLN A 41 23.06 1.08 8.77
C GLN A 41 22.14 1.12 7.54
N VAL A 42 22.69 0.95 6.33
CA VAL A 42 21.92 0.87 5.09
C VAL A 42 21.00 -0.34 5.09
N LYS A 43 21.47 -1.48 5.62
CA LYS A 43 20.66 -2.69 5.77
C LYS A 43 19.46 -2.43 6.69
N VAL A 44 19.68 -1.81 7.85
CA VAL A 44 18.60 -1.42 8.78
C VAL A 44 17.60 -0.50 8.10
N TYR A 45 18.06 0.56 7.44
CA TYR A 45 17.16 1.46 6.72
C TYR A 45 16.36 0.77 5.63
N ARG A 46 16.95 -0.24 4.96
CA ARG A 46 16.27 -1.01 3.93
C ARG A 46 15.14 -1.85 4.51
N GLU A 47 15.41 -2.58 5.59
CA GLU A 47 14.40 -3.39 6.28
C GLU A 47 13.24 -2.51 6.79
N GLU A 48 13.54 -1.37 7.41
CA GLU A 48 12.53 -0.39 7.86
C GLU A 48 11.74 0.21 6.68
N SER A 49 12.42 0.49 5.57
CA SER A 49 11.77 1.04 4.37
C SER A 49 10.87 0.01 3.69
N GLU A 50 11.26 -1.26 3.62
CA GLU A 50 10.43 -2.34 3.08
C GLU A 50 9.15 -2.52 3.90
N GLU A 51 9.25 -2.45 5.22
CA GLU A 51 8.11 -2.44 6.15
C GLU A 51 7.19 -1.24 5.87
N GLN A 52 7.76 -0.02 5.83
CA GLN A 52 7.02 1.21 5.60
C GLN A 52 6.32 1.24 4.23
N VAL A 53 6.98 0.77 3.18
CA VAL A 53 6.38 0.69 1.84
C VAL A 53 5.26 -0.35 1.81
N SER A 54 5.45 -1.51 2.45
CA SER A 54 4.41 -2.54 2.52
C SER A 54 3.15 -2.03 3.22
N ILE A 55 3.30 -1.33 4.36
CA ILE A 55 2.20 -0.66 5.06
C ILE A 55 1.52 0.38 4.15
N THR A 56 2.31 1.21 3.46
CA THR A 56 1.78 2.27 2.60
C THR A 56 0.98 1.72 1.42
N VAL A 57 1.52 0.69 0.75
CA VAL A 57 0.87 0.00 -0.38
C VAL A 57 -0.40 -0.71 0.10
N HIS A 58 -0.35 -1.35 1.26
CA HIS A 58 -1.52 -2.00 1.87
C HIS A 58 -2.62 -0.99 2.22
N ASN A 59 -2.29 0.12 2.88
CA ASN A 59 -3.24 1.18 3.22
C ASN A 59 -3.87 1.83 1.99
N ALA A 60 -3.16 1.84 0.86
CA ALA A 60 -3.69 2.24 -0.44
C ALA A 60 -4.53 1.14 -1.13
N CYS A 61 -4.88 0.06 -0.42
CA CYS A 61 -5.66 -1.08 -0.89
C CYS A 61 -5.02 -1.83 -2.09
N HIS A 62 -3.69 -1.78 -2.21
CA HIS A 62 -2.98 -2.51 -3.27
C HIS A 62 -2.57 -3.91 -2.79
N ARG A 63 -3.28 -4.92 -3.29
CA ARG A 63 -3.02 -6.34 -3.00
C ARG A 63 -1.67 -6.81 -3.57
N GLN A 64 -1.34 -6.33 -4.75
CA GLN A 64 -0.10 -6.59 -5.47
C GLN A 64 0.43 -5.26 -5.98
N VAL A 65 1.75 -5.18 -6.05
CA VAL A 65 2.47 -4.03 -6.57
C VAL A 65 3.65 -4.53 -7.38
N ASN A 66 3.98 -3.86 -8.48
CA ASN A 66 5.16 -4.19 -9.28
C ASN A 66 6.44 -4.19 -8.42
N GLN A 67 7.27 -5.23 -8.55
CA GLN A 67 8.51 -5.38 -7.79
C GLN A 67 9.50 -4.22 -8.03
N VAL A 68 9.66 -3.78 -9.28
CA VAL A 68 10.58 -2.68 -9.65
C VAL A 68 10.11 -1.35 -9.05
N PHE A 69 8.81 -1.07 -9.06
CA PHE A 69 8.22 0.08 -8.36
C PHE A 69 8.49 -0.02 -6.86
N PHE A 70 8.23 -1.18 -6.25
CA PHE A 70 8.44 -1.39 -4.82
C PHE A 70 9.89 -1.09 -4.43
N ASP A 71 10.86 -1.69 -5.13
CA ASP A 71 12.28 -1.45 -4.90
C ASP A 71 12.68 0.01 -5.13
N PHE A 72 12.07 0.68 -6.11
CA PHE A 72 12.34 2.09 -6.40
C PHE A 72 11.94 2.98 -5.21
N ILE A 73 10.74 2.77 -4.66
CA ILE A 73 10.27 3.54 -3.49
C ILE A 73 11.09 3.21 -2.25
N VAL A 74 11.44 1.94 -2.03
CA VAL A 74 12.35 1.53 -0.93
C VAL A 74 13.69 2.26 -1.04
N ASP A 75 14.32 2.24 -2.21
CA ASP A 75 15.61 2.89 -2.42
C ASP A 75 15.52 4.42 -2.26
N GLN A 76 14.39 5.03 -2.64
CA GLN A 76 14.14 6.44 -2.40
C GLN A 76 14.06 6.78 -0.90
N ILE A 77 13.36 5.98 -0.11
CA ILE A 77 13.29 6.18 1.35
C ILE A 77 14.68 5.97 1.97
N VAL A 78 15.40 4.92 1.58
CA VAL A 78 16.78 4.67 2.05
C VAL A 78 17.68 5.87 1.76
N TRP A 79 17.59 6.46 0.56
CA TRP A 79 18.35 7.65 0.19
C TRP A 79 18.12 8.80 1.17
N TYR A 80 16.84 9.14 1.43
CA TYR A 80 16.50 10.22 2.34
C TYR A 80 16.87 9.90 3.79
N SER A 81 16.77 8.64 4.23
CA SER A 81 17.20 8.22 5.57
C SER A 81 18.70 8.41 5.78
N ILE A 82 19.54 8.05 4.81
CA ILE A 82 20.99 8.26 4.88
C ILE A 82 21.32 9.76 4.95
N LEU A 83 20.69 10.59 4.10
CA LEU A 83 20.91 12.05 4.11
C LEU A 83 20.46 12.69 5.42
N LYS A 84 19.30 12.28 5.95
CA LYS A 84 18.78 12.76 7.22
C LYS A 84 19.75 12.45 8.35
N GLN A 85 20.26 11.22 8.42
CA GLN A 85 21.23 10.82 9.45
C GLN A 85 22.56 11.56 9.31
N GLY A 86 23.01 11.80 8.08
CA GLY A 86 24.21 12.57 7.78
C GLY A 86 24.07 14.08 7.92
N ASN A 87 22.91 14.60 8.37
CA ASN A 87 22.57 16.03 8.37
C ASN A 87 22.77 16.71 7.00
N ALA A 88 22.67 15.95 5.91
CA ALA A 88 22.91 16.38 4.53
C ALA A 88 21.61 16.60 3.73
N LEU A 89 20.45 16.45 4.38
CA LEU A 89 19.15 16.72 3.77
C LEU A 89 19.00 18.21 3.42
N GLY A 90 18.54 18.52 2.21
CA GLY A 90 18.37 19.89 1.73
C GLY A 90 19.66 20.58 1.26
N GLN A 91 20.80 19.86 1.23
CA GLN A 91 22.07 20.37 0.73
C GLN A 91 22.25 20.16 -0.79
N GLY A 92 21.15 19.97 -1.53
CA GLY A 92 21.18 19.71 -2.98
C GLY A 92 21.55 18.27 -3.36
N HIS A 93 21.46 17.34 -2.41
CA HIS A 93 21.62 15.90 -2.63
C HIS A 93 20.28 15.19 -2.86
N ASP A 94 19.30 15.89 -3.41
CA ASP A 94 17.95 15.33 -3.57
C ASP A 94 17.96 14.10 -4.49
N TRP A 95 16.95 13.24 -4.30
CA TRP A 95 16.72 12.10 -5.17
C TRP A 95 16.65 12.56 -6.64
N GLN A 96 17.65 12.18 -7.44
CA GLN A 96 17.86 12.79 -8.76
C GLN A 96 16.92 12.30 -9.85
N TRP A 97 16.15 11.24 -9.59
CA TRP A 97 15.25 10.67 -10.59
C TRP A 97 13.86 11.26 -10.46
N THR A 98 13.35 11.81 -11.57
CA THR A 98 12.07 12.50 -11.63
C THR A 98 10.89 11.55 -11.41
N ILE A 99 9.73 12.13 -11.09
CA ILE A 99 8.46 11.38 -10.97
C ILE A 99 8.14 10.60 -12.25
N ASP A 100 8.50 11.12 -13.42
CA ASP A 100 8.25 10.44 -14.71
C ASP A 100 9.08 9.15 -14.89
N ALA A 101 10.14 8.99 -14.10
CA ALA A 101 10.99 7.82 -14.09
C ALA A 101 10.45 6.69 -13.19
N VAL A 102 9.42 6.97 -12.40
CA VAL A 102 8.80 6.02 -11.46
C VAL A 102 8.11 4.90 -12.26
N PRO A 103 8.47 3.62 -12.03
CA PRO A 103 7.77 2.50 -12.67
C PRO A 103 6.28 2.50 -12.32
N ASP A 104 5.41 2.04 -13.22
CA ASP A 104 3.99 1.90 -12.87
C ASP A 104 3.83 0.82 -11.81
N LYS A 105 3.26 1.20 -10.66
CA LYS A 105 3.00 0.33 -9.53
C LYS A 105 2.04 -0.83 -9.85
N LYS A 106 1.19 -0.70 -10.88
CA LYS A 106 0.20 -1.73 -11.29
C LYS A 106 0.66 -2.57 -12.47
N ASP A 107 1.70 -2.17 -13.19
CA ASP A 107 2.21 -2.92 -14.34
C ASP A 107 3.05 -4.11 -13.88
N LEU A 108 2.43 -5.29 -13.72
CA LEU A 108 3.15 -6.49 -13.29
C LEU A 108 3.98 -7.14 -14.41
N THR A 109 3.89 -6.68 -15.66
CA THR A 109 4.56 -7.33 -16.80
C THR A 109 6.07 -7.14 -16.79
N ALA A 110 6.55 -6.01 -16.26
CA ALA A 110 7.96 -5.64 -16.27
C ALA A 110 8.80 -6.35 -15.19
N GLY A 111 8.20 -6.81 -14.10
CA GLY A 111 8.94 -7.35 -12.95
C GLY A 111 8.16 -8.24 -11.99
N GLY A 112 6.91 -8.59 -12.32
CA GLY A 112 6.05 -9.36 -11.42
C GLY A 112 5.60 -8.60 -10.18
N ALA A 113 4.88 -9.31 -9.32
CA ALA A 113 4.44 -8.79 -8.02
C ALA A 113 5.60 -8.77 -7.01
N SER A 114 5.60 -7.77 -6.11
CA SER A 114 6.59 -7.65 -5.05
C SER A 114 6.51 -8.82 -4.07
N VAL A 115 7.60 -9.58 -3.97
CA VAL A 115 7.72 -10.71 -3.05
C VAL A 115 7.76 -10.21 -1.60
N CYS A 116 8.45 -9.09 -1.34
CA CYS A 116 8.55 -8.51 0.00
C CYS A 116 7.17 -8.09 0.52
N HIS A 117 6.37 -7.40 -0.31
CA HIS A 117 5.01 -7.01 0.06
C HIS A 117 4.11 -8.22 0.28
N GLU A 118 4.23 -9.25 -0.57
CA GLU A 118 3.46 -10.49 -0.40
C GLU A 118 3.78 -11.20 0.92
N GLN A 119 5.06 -11.36 1.24
CA GLN A 119 5.49 -11.96 2.50
C GLN A 119 5.06 -11.12 3.70
N TRP A 120 5.19 -9.79 3.62
CA TRP A 120 4.70 -8.88 4.64
C TRP A 120 3.20 -9.08 4.90
N ARG A 121 2.40 -9.18 3.83
CA ARG A 121 0.95 -9.44 3.94
C ARG A 121 0.66 -10.78 4.61
N GLN A 122 1.37 -11.85 4.24
CA GLN A 122 1.16 -13.17 4.84
C GLN A 122 1.42 -13.18 6.35
N ARG A 123 2.43 -12.43 6.81
CA ARG A 123 2.76 -12.32 8.24
C ARG A 123 1.80 -11.42 9.02
N ASN A 124 1.35 -10.31 8.42
CA ASN A 124 0.64 -9.25 9.15
C ASN A 124 -0.89 -9.31 9.04
N LEU A 125 -1.43 -9.80 7.92
CA LEU A 125 -2.89 -9.80 7.72
C LEU A 125 -3.67 -10.60 8.76
N PRO A 126 -3.20 -11.76 9.28
CA PRO A 126 -3.90 -12.45 10.36
C PRO A 126 -4.10 -11.55 11.59
N HIS A 127 -3.03 -10.90 12.07
CA HIS A 127 -3.09 -10.02 13.23
C HIS A 127 -3.95 -8.77 12.99
N MET A 128 -3.82 -8.15 11.81
CA MET A 128 -4.67 -7.01 11.45
C MET A 128 -6.16 -7.39 11.41
N MET A 129 -6.47 -8.62 10.99
CA MET A 129 -7.83 -9.14 10.94
C MET A 129 -8.41 -9.37 12.35
N GLU A 130 -7.60 -9.92 13.27
CA GLU A 130 -7.95 -10.02 14.70
C GLU A 130 -8.25 -8.63 15.29
N ASP A 131 -7.39 -7.65 15.04
CA ASP A 131 -7.56 -6.26 15.50
C ASP A 131 -8.83 -5.62 14.92
N ILE A 132 -9.13 -5.84 13.63
CA ILE A 132 -10.36 -5.34 12.99
C ILE A 132 -11.60 -5.88 13.68
N ILE A 133 -11.63 -7.19 13.97
CA ILE A 133 -12.76 -7.82 14.68
C ILE A 133 -12.86 -7.28 16.10
N ALA A 134 -11.74 -7.27 16.84
CA ALA A 134 -11.70 -6.87 18.24
C ALA A 134 -12.15 -5.41 18.43
N THR A 135 -11.72 -4.52 17.54
CA THR A 135 -12.10 -3.09 17.57
C THR A 135 -13.45 -2.80 16.91
N GLY A 136 -13.98 -3.76 16.14
CA GLY A 136 -15.15 -3.55 15.31
C GLY A 136 -14.93 -2.46 14.25
N ARG A 137 -13.71 -2.34 13.72
CA ARG A 137 -13.34 -1.34 12.72
C ARG A 137 -14.23 -1.49 11.48
N VAL A 138 -14.74 -0.37 11.00
CA VAL A 138 -15.51 -0.31 9.76
C VAL A 138 -14.53 -0.22 8.58
N VAL A 139 -14.69 -1.13 7.61
CA VAL A 139 -13.86 -1.25 6.42
C VAL A 139 -14.67 -1.00 5.14
N ASN A 140 -14.01 -0.62 4.06
CA ASN A 140 -14.62 -0.55 2.73
C ASN A 140 -14.55 -1.91 2.00
N LEU A 141 -15.13 -2.00 0.79
CA LEU A 141 -15.17 -3.25 0.03
C LEU A 141 -13.77 -3.74 -0.39
N ASP A 142 -12.87 -2.85 -0.80
CA ASP A 142 -11.52 -3.19 -1.23
C ASP A 142 -10.67 -3.71 -0.06
N GLU A 143 -10.77 -3.04 1.10
CA GLU A 143 -10.17 -3.52 2.35
C GLU A 143 -10.73 -4.89 2.72
N LEU A 144 -12.07 -5.05 2.72
CA LEU A 144 -12.70 -6.34 3.03
C LEU A 144 -12.21 -7.46 2.09
N TYR A 145 -12.05 -7.14 0.80
CA TYR A 145 -11.50 -8.08 -0.18
C TYR A 145 -10.04 -8.45 0.12
N SER A 146 -9.25 -7.52 0.65
CA SER A 146 -7.85 -7.77 1.03
C SER A 146 -7.70 -8.76 2.20
N TYR A 147 -8.71 -8.84 3.07
CA TYR A 147 -8.75 -9.73 4.23
C TYR A 147 -9.53 -11.01 3.99
N PHE A 148 -10.19 -11.20 2.84
CA PHE A 148 -11.12 -12.30 2.57
C PHE A 148 -10.65 -13.68 3.07
N ASN A 149 -9.40 -14.04 2.77
CA ASN A 149 -8.82 -15.35 3.14
C ASN A 149 -8.47 -15.49 4.64
N TYR A 150 -8.53 -14.41 5.40
CA TYR A 150 -8.15 -14.34 6.82
C TYR A 150 -9.36 -14.14 7.73
N ILE A 151 -10.55 -13.93 7.17
CA ILE A 151 -11.79 -13.81 7.95
C ILE A 151 -12.10 -15.21 8.54
N PRO A 152 -12.21 -15.33 9.89
CA PRO A 152 -12.59 -16.58 10.52
C PRO A 152 -13.95 -17.09 10.02
N MET A 153 -14.09 -18.40 9.85
CA MET A 153 -15.31 -19.00 9.29
C MET A 153 -16.56 -18.75 10.14
N ASP A 154 -16.41 -18.53 11.45
CA ASP A 154 -17.48 -18.19 12.37
C ASP A 154 -17.81 -16.69 12.39
N SER A 155 -17.08 -15.85 11.64
CA SER A 155 -17.35 -14.42 11.58
C SER A 155 -18.59 -14.08 10.78
N HIS A 156 -19.16 -12.92 11.08
CA HIS A 156 -20.24 -12.33 10.33
C HIS A 156 -19.85 -10.94 9.81
N ILE A 157 -20.51 -10.51 8.73
CA ILE A 157 -20.27 -9.20 8.12
C ILE A 157 -21.56 -8.40 8.17
N ASP A 158 -21.55 -7.32 8.94
CA ASP A 158 -22.61 -6.32 8.97
C ASP A 158 -22.38 -5.30 7.86
N CYS A 159 -23.35 -5.15 6.95
CA CYS A 159 -23.33 -4.12 5.91
C CYS A 159 -23.94 -2.81 6.41
N ILE A 160 -23.31 -1.69 6.08
CA ILE A 160 -23.70 -0.32 6.45
C ILE A 160 -23.73 0.53 5.17
N PHE A 161 -24.89 1.04 4.79
CA PHE A 161 -25.08 1.90 3.63
C PHE A 161 -25.56 3.29 4.08
N GLY A 162 -24.98 4.39 3.56
CA GLY A 162 -25.57 5.73 3.71
C GLY A 162 -25.07 6.68 4.82
N GLY A 163 -23.95 6.40 5.49
CA GLY A 163 -23.35 7.33 6.47
C GLY A 163 -24.08 7.41 7.82
N VAL A 164 -23.26 7.58 8.89
CA VAL A 164 -23.55 7.72 10.33
C VAL A 164 -24.93 7.22 10.83
N SER A 165 -24.93 5.96 11.30
CA SER A 165 -25.69 5.45 12.46
C SER A 165 -27.19 5.86 12.61
N ALA A 166 -28.10 4.91 12.36
CA ALA A 166 -29.08 4.40 13.35
C ALA A 166 -30.30 3.69 12.73
N GLN A 167 -30.49 3.68 11.41
CA GLN A 167 -31.75 3.21 10.81
C GLN A 167 -31.68 1.88 10.06
N PHE A 168 -30.50 1.27 9.95
CA PHE A 168 -30.33 0.08 9.11
C PHE A 168 -30.08 -1.16 9.96
N PRO A 169 -30.82 -2.26 9.76
CA PRO A 169 -30.54 -3.52 10.43
C PRO A 169 -29.19 -4.03 9.95
N SER A 170 -28.29 -4.33 10.89
CA SER A 170 -27.11 -5.13 10.59
C SER A 170 -27.57 -6.48 10.05
N TYR A 171 -27.09 -6.85 8.87
CA TYR A 171 -27.40 -8.15 8.29
C TYR A 171 -26.24 -9.09 8.41
N ARG A 172 -26.52 -10.31 8.85
CA ARG A 172 -25.53 -11.32 9.19
C ARG A 172 -25.29 -12.26 8.01
N ILE A 173 -24.06 -12.29 7.50
CA ILE A 173 -23.64 -13.25 6.47
C ILE A 173 -22.88 -14.40 7.16
N GLN A 174 -23.41 -15.63 7.06
CA GLN A 174 -22.84 -16.82 7.71
C GLN A 174 -21.81 -17.56 6.85
N ASP A 175 -21.79 -17.31 5.54
CA ASP A 175 -20.80 -17.84 4.61
C ASP A 175 -20.28 -16.71 3.73
N PHE A 176 -19.08 -16.21 4.01
CA PHE A 176 -18.56 -15.07 3.26
C PHE A 176 -18.16 -15.49 1.85
N ASN A 177 -19.01 -15.15 0.89
CA ASN A 177 -18.72 -15.20 -0.53
C ASN A 177 -18.91 -13.79 -1.10
N ILE A 178 -17.87 -13.25 -1.75
CA ILE A 178 -17.89 -11.87 -2.26
C ILE A 178 -19.00 -11.63 -3.27
N ASN A 179 -19.35 -12.62 -4.09
CA ASN A 179 -20.44 -12.50 -5.05
C ASN A 179 -21.79 -12.48 -4.34
N VAL A 180 -21.94 -13.31 -3.29
CA VAL A 180 -23.14 -13.29 -2.43
C VAL A 180 -23.26 -11.95 -1.71
N LEU A 181 -22.16 -11.39 -1.19
CA LEU A 181 -22.15 -10.07 -0.58
C LEU A 181 -22.60 -9.01 -1.59
N ARG A 182 -22.05 -9.01 -2.81
CA ARG A 182 -22.42 -8.02 -3.84
C ARG A 182 -23.90 -8.11 -4.18
N SER A 183 -24.41 -9.30 -4.50
CA SER A 183 -25.84 -9.50 -4.79
C SER A 183 -26.72 -9.10 -3.61
N TYR A 184 -26.28 -9.40 -2.38
CA TYR A 184 -26.99 -9.04 -1.17
C TYR A 184 -27.09 -7.52 -1.00
N VAL A 185 -25.97 -6.79 -1.10
CA VAL A 185 -25.94 -5.32 -0.95
C VAL A 185 -26.81 -4.66 -2.01
N LEU A 186 -26.74 -5.12 -3.27
CA LEU A 186 -27.54 -4.56 -4.36
C LEU A 186 -29.02 -4.81 -4.13
N GLY A 187 -29.43 -6.05 -3.86
CA GLY A 187 -30.83 -6.37 -3.60
C GLY A 187 -31.38 -5.65 -2.36
N PHE A 188 -30.55 -5.46 -1.33
CA PHE A 188 -30.89 -4.66 -0.17
C PHE A 188 -31.14 -3.19 -0.53
N VAL A 189 -30.25 -2.58 -1.31
CA VAL A 189 -30.39 -1.17 -1.71
C VAL A 189 -31.57 -0.97 -2.66
N GLU A 190 -31.83 -1.92 -3.56
CA GLU A 190 -33.03 -1.94 -4.41
C GLU A 190 -34.33 -2.01 -3.60
N GLY A 191 -34.38 -2.88 -2.58
CA GLY A 191 -35.57 -3.07 -1.75
C GLY A 191 -35.81 -1.94 -0.76
N ALA A 192 -34.77 -1.48 -0.06
CA ALA A 192 -34.88 -0.50 1.01
C ALA A 192 -34.73 0.95 0.53
N PHE A 193 -33.98 1.20 -0.55
CA PHE A 193 -33.68 2.54 -1.10
C PHE A 193 -33.87 2.59 -2.61
N PRO A 194 -35.07 2.33 -3.14
CA PRO A 194 -35.32 2.26 -4.58
C PRO A 194 -34.95 3.56 -5.32
N SER A 195 -35.00 4.71 -4.66
CA SER A 195 -34.52 5.99 -5.22
C SER A 195 -33.00 6.01 -5.39
N CYS A 196 -32.25 5.49 -4.40
CA CYS A 196 -30.79 5.37 -4.49
C CYS A 196 -30.38 4.33 -5.53
N ALA A 197 -31.08 3.19 -5.59
CA ALA A 197 -30.85 2.14 -6.59
C ALA A 197 -31.05 2.63 -8.04
N LYS A 198 -31.91 3.65 -8.25
CA LYS A 198 -32.08 4.31 -9.55
C LYS A 198 -31.04 5.40 -9.82
N ALA A 199 -30.54 6.04 -8.78
CA ALA A 199 -29.62 7.17 -8.87
C ALA A 199 -28.16 6.75 -9.03
N TYR A 200 -27.80 5.57 -8.55
CA TYR A 200 -26.44 5.04 -8.55
C TYR A 200 -26.37 3.71 -9.29
N THR A 201 -25.24 3.50 -9.96
CA THR A 201 -24.86 2.21 -10.52
C THR A 201 -24.53 1.20 -9.41
N SER A 202 -24.55 -0.09 -9.74
CA SER A 202 -24.18 -1.15 -8.81
C SER A 202 -22.79 -0.97 -8.20
N ASP A 203 -21.81 -0.53 -9.00
CA ASP A 203 -20.45 -0.32 -8.51
C ASP A 203 -20.35 0.91 -7.58
N GLU A 204 -21.11 1.98 -7.85
CA GLU A 204 -21.20 3.13 -6.94
C GLU A 204 -21.86 2.75 -5.61
N ILE A 205 -22.92 1.95 -5.65
CA ILE A 205 -23.58 1.44 -4.44
C ILE A 205 -22.59 0.63 -3.59
N LEU A 206 -21.82 -0.26 -4.22
CA LEU A 206 -20.82 -1.07 -3.54
C LEU A 206 -19.67 -0.22 -2.96
N ALA A 207 -19.23 0.82 -3.68
CA ALA A 207 -18.20 1.75 -3.22
C ALA A 207 -18.65 2.62 -2.04
N LEU A 208 -19.93 2.98 -2.01
CA LEU A 208 -20.55 3.75 -0.92
C LEU A 208 -20.86 2.89 0.32
N SER A 209 -20.90 1.57 0.15
CA SER A 209 -21.14 0.62 1.23
C SER A 209 -19.91 0.45 2.13
N LYS A 210 -20.18 0.28 3.42
CA LYS A 210 -19.19 0.02 4.47
C LYS A 210 -19.53 -1.27 5.20
N TYR A 211 -18.53 -1.92 5.78
CA TYR A 211 -18.67 -3.25 6.35
C TYR A 211 -18.03 -3.31 7.72
N LYS A 212 -18.67 -4.00 8.65
CA LYS A 212 -18.09 -4.33 9.96
C LYS A 212 -18.03 -5.84 10.09
N ILE A 213 -16.88 -6.35 10.50
CA ILE A 213 -16.69 -7.79 10.72
C ILE A 213 -16.89 -8.03 12.21
N VAL A 214 -17.75 -8.98 12.56
CA VAL A 214 -18.11 -9.29 13.96
C VAL A 214 -17.96 -10.78 14.19
N GLN A 215 -17.46 -11.15 15.37
CA GLN A 215 -17.33 -12.55 15.75
C GLN A 215 -18.70 -13.21 15.90
N GLY A 216 -18.86 -14.42 15.36
CA GLY A 216 -20.06 -15.22 15.56
C GLY A 216 -20.26 -15.56 17.03
N ARG A 217 -21.51 -15.47 17.47
CA ARG A 217 -21.96 -16.02 18.75
C ARG A 217 -22.81 -17.23 18.49
#